data_AF-A0A2M6X119-F1
#
_entry.id   AF-A0A2M6X119-F1
#
_cell.length_a   1.000
_cell.length_b   1.000
_cell.length_c   1.000
_cell.angle_alpha   90.00
_cell.angle_beta   90.00
_cell.angle_gamma   90.00
#
_symmetry.space_group_name_H-M   'P 1'
#
loop_
_entity.id
_entity.type
_entity.pdbx_description
1 polymer ?
#
loop_
_entity_poly.entity_id
_entity_poly.type
_entity_poly.pdbx_seq_one_letter_code
_entity_poly.pdbx_strand_id
1 'polypeptide(L)'
;MYSSVIISFALVMIFSGAIASFVQRHITLKILALSFLITIGVTLGVEGLGGHVPKAYIYLPMGFALLVEFLQLRFSYNQERFKKGSQL
;
A
#
# COMPACT_ATOMS: atom_id res chain seq x y z
N MET A 1 19.31 -18.23 -10.05
CA MET A 1 18.83 -17.18 -9.13
C MET A 1 18.40 -15.91 -9.87
N TYR A 2 19.28 -15.29 -10.68
CA TYR A 2 18.97 -14.05 -11.41
C TYR A 2 17.80 -14.15 -12.41
N SER A 3 17.63 -15.29 -13.08
CA SER A 3 16.49 -15.53 -13.99
C SER A 3 15.13 -15.36 -13.28
N SER A 4 14.98 -15.79 -12.03
CA SER A 4 13.72 -15.65 -11.27
C SER A 4 13.42 -14.20 -10.90
N VAL A 5 14.46 -13.43 -10.57
CA VAL A 5 14.33 -11.98 -10.27
C VAL A 5 13.89 -11.24 -11.53
N ILE A 6 14.53 -11.52 -12.67
CA ILE A 6 14.20 -10.90 -13.96
C ILE A 6 12.74 -11.21 -14.34
N ILE A 7 12.29 -12.46 -14.19
CA ILE A 7 10.91 -12.86 -14.46
C ILE A 7 9.92 -12.12 -13.54
N SER A 8 10.25 -11.95 -12.25
CA SER A 8 9.39 -11.20 -11.32
C SER A 8 9.25 -9.73 -11.71
N PHE A 9 10.35 -9.05 -12.01
CA PHE A 9 10.30 -7.65 -12.44
C PHE A 9 9.58 -7.48 -13.78
N ALA A 10 9.76 -8.41 -14.72
CA ALA A 10 9.02 -8.42 -15.97
C ALA A 10 7.50 -8.51 -15.75
N LEU A 11 7.07 -9.38 -14.83
CA LEU A 11 5.66 -9.47 -14.46
C LEU A 11 5.14 -8.16 -13.86
N VAL A 12 5.88 -7.53 -12.94
CA VAL A 12 5.50 -6.24 -12.34
C VAL A 12 5.40 -5.15 -13.40
N MET A 13 6.30 -5.10 -14.39
CA MET A 13 6.21 -4.12 -15.48
C MET A 13 4.92 -4.28 -16.29
N ILE A 14 4.56 -5.52 -16.65
CA ILE A 14 3.34 -5.82 -17.41
C ILE A 14 2.09 -5.38 -16.63
N PHE A 15 2.06 -5.64 -15.32
CA PHE A 15 0.92 -5.30 -14.47
C PHE A 15 0.92 -3.85 -13.95
N SER A 16 1.99 -3.09 -14.16
CA SER A 16 2.16 -1.74 -13.59
C SER A 16 1.03 -0.79 -13.97
N GLY A 17 0.51 -0.85 -15.19
CA GLY A 17 -0.62 -0.01 -15.64
C GLY A 17 -1.93 -0.32 -14.90
N ALA A 18 -2.20 -1.59 -14.63
CA ALA A 18 -3.37 -2.00 -13.84
C ALA A 18 -3.22 -1.59 -12.37
N ILE A 19 -2.02 -1.75 -11.81
CA ILE A 19 -1.72 -1.33 -10.44
C ILE A 19 -1.85 0.19 -10.30
N ALA A 20 -1.31 0.95 -11.26
CA ALA A 20 -1.37 2.41 -11.26
C ALA A 20 -2.81 2.95 -11.35
N SER A 21 -3.64 2.37 -12.23
CA SER A 21 -5.05 2.77 -12.34
C SER A 21 -5.87 2.41 -11.09
N PHE A 22 -5.58 1.28 -10.44
CA PHE A 22 -6.19 0.90 -9.16
C PHE A 22 -5.84 1.88 -8.04
N VAL A 23 -4.56 2.27 -7.94
CA VAL A 23 -4.10 3.26 -6.96
C VAL A 23 -4.70 4.65 -7.23
N GLN A 24 -4.85 5.05 -8.50
CA GLN A 24 -5.49 6.33 -8.86
C GLN A 24 -6.98 6.37 -8.50
N ARG A 25 -7.68 5.24 -8.56
CA ARG A 25 -9.11 5.16 -8.25
C ARG A 25 -9.42 5.21 -6.75
N HIS A 26 -8.46 4.83 -5.91
CA HIS A 26 -8.61 4.81 -4.45
C HIS A 26 -7.57 5.71 -3.78
N ILE A 27 -8.00 6.93 -3.41
CA ILE A 27 -7.16 7.96 -2.78
C ILE A 27 -6.42 7.43 -1.54
N THR A 28 -7.08 6.61 -0.72
CA THR A 28 -6.49 6.12 0.52
C THR A 28 -5.37 5.09 0.25
N LEU A 29 -5.49 4.25 -0.79
CA LEU A 29 -4.41 3.36 -1.25
C LEU A 29 -3.20 4.13 -1.80
N LYS A 30 -3.41 5.26 -2.48
CA LYS A 30 -2.31 6.13 -2.94
C LYS A 30 -1.50 6.68 -1.76
N ILE A 31 -2.17 7.11 -0.69
CA ILE A 31 -1.51 7.61 0.52
C ILE A 31 -0.75 6.48 1.24
N LEU A 32 -1.33 5.29 1.29
CA LEU A 32 -0.69 4.10 1.86
C LEU A 32 0.60 3.72 1.11
N ALA A 33 0.55 3.70 -0.23
CA ALA A 33 1.71 3.41 -1.07
C ALA A 33 2.84 4.45 -0.89
N LEU A 34 2.51 5.74 -0.83
CA LEU A 34 3.48 6.80 -0.58
C LEU A 34 4.14 6.64 0.81
N SER A 35 3.34 6.33 1.83
CA SER A 35 3.81 6.14 3.19
C SER A 35 4.73 4.92 3.32
N PHE A 36 4.38 3.82 2.65
CA PHE A 36 5.25 2.64 2.54
C PHE A 36 6.56 2.94 1.85
N LEU A 37 6.53 3.68 0.72
CA LEU A 37 7.74 4.05 -0.02
C LEU A 37 8.69 4.85 0.86
N ILE A 38 8.18 5.83 1.61
CA ILE A 38 8.96 6.62 2.57
C ILE A 38 9.50 5.74 3.69
N THR A 39 8.65 4.90 4.29
CA THR A 39 9.05 4.02 5.41
C THR A 39 10.16 3.06 5.01
N ILE A 40 10.03 2.40 3.85
CA ILE A 40 11.06 1.51 3.32
C ILE A 40 12.31 2.31 2.93
N GLY A 41 12.17 3.48 2.32
CA GLY A 41 13.30 4.35 1.98
C GLY A 41 14.13 4.76 3.21
N VAL A 42 13.48 5.18 4.29
CA VAL A 42 14.16 5.51 5.56
C VAL A 42 14.78 4.27 6.20
N THR A 43 14.07 3.15 6.22
CA THR A 43 14.58 1.88 6.77
C THR A 43 15.87 1.48 6.06
N LEU A 44 15.85 1.47 4.71
CA LEU A 44 17.02 1.14 3.91
C LEU A 44 18.17 2.14 4.13
N GLY A 45 17.86 3.42 4.37
CA GLY A 45 18.86 4.42 4.75
C GLY A 45 19.53 4.08 6.09
N VAL A 46 18.76 3.70 7.09
CA VAL A 46 19.28 3.31 8.42
C VAL A 46 20.08 2.01 8.34
N GLU A 47 19.56 1.00 7.65
CA GLU A 47 20.23 -0.29 7.44
C GLU A 47 21.52 -0.13 6.61
N GLY A 48 21.50 0.73 5.60
CA GLY A 48 22.67 1.06 4.76
C GLY A 48 23.77 1.79 5.51
N LEU A 49 23.45 2.52 6.58
CA LEU A 49 24.41 3.19 7.47
C LEU A 49 24.88 2.29 8.63
N GLY A 50 24.47 1.02 8.67
CA GLY A 50 24.86 0.04 9.69
C GLY A 50 23.92 -0.07 10.90
N GLY A 51 22.84 0.72 10.95
CA GLY A 51 21.81 0.62 11.98
C GLY A 51 20.89 -0.57 11.73
N HIS A 52 20.81 -1.51 12.67
CA HIS A 52 19.83 -2.61 12.56
C HIS A 52 18.46 -2.15 13.04
N VAL A 53 17.51 -2.03 12.10
CA VAL A 53 16.09 -1.81 12.43
C VAL A 53 15.42 -3.17 12.58
N PRO A 54 14.91 -3.53 13.77
CA PRO A 54 14.22 -4.80 13.92
C PRO A 54 12.95 -4.80 13.08
N LYS A 55 12.84 -5.77 12.18
CA LYS A 55 11.81 -5.82 11.15
C LYS A 55 10.38 -5.82 11.71
N ALA A 56 10.21 -6.31 12.94
CA ALA A 56 8.94 -6.29 13.67
C ALA A 56 8.34 -4.87 13.81
N TYR A 57 9.18 -3.84 13.98
CA TYR A 57 8.71 -2.46 14.12
C TYR A 57 8.10 -1.90 12.83
N ILE A 58 8.46 -2.45 11.66
CA ILE A 58 7.92 -2.00 10.38
C ILE A 58 6.72 -2.85 10.02
N TYR A 59 6.83 -4.17 10.13
CA TYR A 59 5.81 -5.08 9.65
C TYR A 59 4.51 -5.03 10.46
N LEU A 60 4.57 -4.81 11.79
CA LEU A 60 3.37 -4.70 12.62
C LEU A 60 2.50 -3.49 12.25
N PRO A 61 3.03 -2.25 12.25
CA PRO A 61 2.26 -1.07 11.83
C PRO A 61 1.77 -1.16 10.39
N MET A 62 2.59 -1.72 9.51
CA MET A 62 2.29 -1.88 8.10
C MET A 62 1.10 -2.82 7.87
N GLY A 63 1.04 -3.95 8.59
CA GLY A 63 -0.10 -4.86 8.59
C GLY A 63 -1.35 -4.25 9.22
N PHE A 64 -1.21 -3.53 10.33
CA PHE A 64 -2.34 -2.83 10.97
C PHE A 64 -2.93 -1.74 10.06
N ALA A 65 -2.10 -0.93 9.40
CA ALA A 65 -2.51 0.10 8.47
C ALA A 65 -3.31 -0.47 7.28
N LEU A 66 -2.87 -1.61 6.71
CA LEU A 66 -3.59 -2.33 5.66
C LEU A 66 -4.96 -2.83 6.12
N LEU A 67 -5.05 -3.35 7.36
CA LEU A 67 -6.32 -3.81 7.94
C LEU A 67 -7.30 -2.66 8.15
N VAL A 68 -6.83 -1.54 8.70
CA VAL A 68 -7.65 -0.33 8.90
C VAL A 68 -8.12 0.22 7.55
N GLU A 69 -7.23 0.26 6.56
CA GLU A 69 -7.55 0.68 5.20
C GLU A 69 -8.65 -0.19 4.57
N PHE A 70 -8.53 -1.52 4.70
CA PHE A 70 -9.55 -2.45 4.21
C PHE A 70 -10.91 -2.21 4.89
N LEU A 71 -10.91 -1.97 6.20
CA LEU A 71 -12.13 -1.67 6.95
C LEU A 71 -12.74 -0.33 6.53
N GLN A 72 -11.89 0.67 6.27
CA GLN A 72 -12.30 2.00 5.81
C GLN A 72 -12.91 1.97 4.41
N LEU A 73 -12.33 1.20 3.48
CA LEU A 73 -12.92 0.97 2.15
C LEU A 73 -14.29 0.31 2.25
N ARG A 74 -14.44 -0.70 3.11
CA ARG A 74 -15.71 -1.40 3.35
C ARG A 74 -16.77 -0.49 3.98
N PHE A 75 -16.36 0.38 4.90
CA PHE A 75 -17.24 1.37 5.52
C PHE A 75 -17.69 2.46 4.55
N SER A 76 -16.76 2.99 3.75
CA SER A 76 -17.04 4.03 2.74
C SER A 76 -18.09 3.55 1.74
N TYR A 77 -17.96 2.31 1.25
CA TYR A 77 -18.96 1.67 0.39
C TYR A 77 -20.37 1.61 1.02
N ASN A 78 -20.45 1.38 2.33
CA ASN A 78 -21.72 1.30 3.05
C ASN A 78 -22.36 2.67 3.27
N GLN A 79 -21.56 3.72 3.47
CA GLN A 79 -22.02 5.11 3.66
C GLN A 79 -22.64 5.73 2.40
N GLU A 80 -22.18 5.35 1.20
CA GLU A 80 -22.77 5.83 -0.06
C GLU A 80 -24.25 5.42 -0.21
N ARG A 81 -24.68 4.34 0.46
CA ARG A 81 -26.09 3.93 0.47
C ARG A 81 -26.98 4.81 1.36
N PHE A 82 -26.45 5.41 2.42
CA PHE A 82 -27.24 6.21 3.37
C PHE A 82 -27.45 7.66 2.90
N LYS A 83 -26.53 8.22 2.09
CA LYS A 83 -26.67 9.60 1.59
C LYS A 83 -27.74 9.76 0.49
N LYS A 84 -28.16 8.66 -0.15
CA LYS A 84 -29.19 8.66 -1.22
C LYS A 84 -30.64 8.76 -0.70
N GLY A 85 -30.88 8.57 0.61
CA GLY A 85 -32.21 8.59 1.22
C GLY A 85 -32.64 9.94 1.82
N SER A 86 -31.77 10.96 1.84
CA SER A 86 -32.08 12.31 2.36
C SER A 86 -32.32 13.34 1.24
N GLN A 87 -32.57 12.86 0.02
CA GLN A 87 -32.85 13.67 -1.18
C GLN A 87 -34.22 13.29 -1.81
N LEU A 88 -35.07 12.56 -1.08
CA LEU A 88 -36.49 12.32 -1.37
C LEU A 88 -37.31 12.88 -0.21
#